data_AF-A0A8T3WT50-F1
#
_entry.id   AF-A0A8T3WT50-F1
#
_cell.length_a   1.000
_cell.length_b   1.000
_cell.length_c   1.000
_cell.angle_alpha   90.00
_cell.angle_beta   90.00
_cell.angle_gamma   90.00
#
_symmetry.space_group_name_H-M   'P 1'
#
loop_
_entity.id
_entity.type
_entity.pdbx_description
1 polymer ?
#
loop_
_entity_poly.entity_id
_entity_poly.type
_entity_poly.pdbx_seq_one_letter_code
_entity_poly.pdbx_strand_id
1 'polypeptide(L)'
;MNKRNRITELAKLLVNSLSHKIGSIVNKEDPYAEKYSKEAINFFNLAKKVLENGNWNNYDKIKIKEELKKKLSNELEKRDFLDKRKFDIMDEEIDKALKELDLNLD
;
A
#
# COMPACT_ATOMS: atom_id res chain seq x y z
N MET A 1 7.24 9.74 -18.27
CA MET A 1 7.26 9.99 -16.81
C MET A 1 8.61 9.59 -16.24
N ASN A 2 9.26 10.44 -15.45
CA ASN A 2 10.56 10.11 -14.86
C ASN A 2 10.44 9.07 -13.72
N LYS A 3 11.56 8.45 -13.34
CA LYS A 3 11.58 7.36 -12.34
C LYS A 3 11.05 7.78 -10.97
N ARG A 4 11.38 8.99 -10.53
CA ARG A 4 10.92 9.56 -9.26
C ARG A 4 9.39 9.67 -9.22
N ASN A 5 8.78 10.15 -10.31
CA ASN A 5 7.34 10.26 -10.42
C ASN A 5 6.68 8.87 -10.39
N ARG A 6 7.29 7.86 -11.01
CA ARG A 6 6.81 6.46 -10.94
C ARG A 6 6.88 5.90 -9.51
N ILE A 7 7.96 6.16 -8.77
CA ILE A 7 8.06 5.78 -7.34
C ILE A 7 6.92 6.42 -6.55
N THR A 8 6.70 7.72 -6.77
CA THR A 8 5.65 8.47 -6.05
C THR A 8 4.26 7.94 -6.36
N GLU A 9 3.99 7.64 -7.64
CA GLU A 9 2.72 7.10 -8.10
C GLU A 9 2.48 5.68 -7.57
N LEU A 10 3.49 4.81 -7.66
CA LEU A 10 3.44 3.46 -7.12
C LEU A 10 3.16 3.48 -5.61
N ALA A 11 3.89 4.31 -4.85
CA ALA A 11 3.66 4.48 -3.42
C ALA A 11 2.23 4.98 -3.15
N LYS A 12 1.72 5.94 -3.92
CA LYS A 12 0.34 6.45 -3.77
C LYS A 12 -0.71 5.35 -4.01
N LEU A 13 -0.55 4.56 -5.07
CA LEU A 13 -1.46 3.45 -5.36
C LEU A 13 -1.42 2.38 -4.27
N LEU A 14 -0.22 2.06 -3.77
CA LEU A 14 -0.05 1.13 -2.65
C LEU A 14 -0.64 1.66 -1.34
N VAL A 15 -0.52 2.95 -1.04
CA VAL A 15 -1.17 3.57 0.13
C VAL A 15 -2.68 3.42 0.06
N ASN A 16 -3.28 3.71 -1.09
CA ASN A 16 -4.71 3.53 -1.27
C ASN A 16 -5.10 2.06 -1.09
N SER A 17 -4.40 1.15 -1.77
CA SER A 17 -4.66 -0.28 -1.66
C SER A 17 -4.57 -0.78 -0.21
N LEU A 18 -3.47 -0.47 0.48
CA LEU A 18 -3.21 -0.93 1.83
C LEU A 18 -4.13 -0.29 2.87
N SER A 19 -4.44 1.01 2.75
CA SER A 19 -5.38 1.65 3.68
C SER A 19 -6.78 1.05 3.60
N HIS A 20 -7.25 0.69 2.40
CA HIS A 20 -8.51 -0.02 2.21
C HIS A 20 -8.46 -1.47 2.71
N LYS A 21 -7.36 -2.18 2.43
CA LYS A 21 -7.14 -3.55 2.91
C LYS A 21 -7.12 -3.61 4.44
N ILE A 22 -6.29 -2.77 5.06
CA ILE A 22 -6.20 -2.63 6.53
C ILE A 22 -7.55 -2.26 7.10
N GLY A 23 -8.26 -1.30 6.50
CA GLY A 23 -9.61 -0.92 6.93
C GLY A 23 -10.58 -2.10 6.92
N SER A 24 -10.58 -2.91 5.86
CA SER A 24 -11.40 -4.13 5.74
C SER A 24 -11.04 -5.19 6.80
N ILE A 25 -9.75 -5.34 7.13
CA ILE A 25 -9.29 -6.28 8.16
C ILE A 25 -9.74 -5.84 9.56
N VAL A 26 -9.52 -4.58 9.91
CA VAL A 26 -9.75 -4.11 11.28
C VAL A 26 -11.23 -3.83 11.56
N ASN A 27 -12.01 -3.47 10.53
CA ASN A 27 -13.45 -3.24 10.60
C ASN A 27 -14.24 -4.33 9.85
N LYS A 28 -13.88 -5.61 10.04
CA LYS A 28 -14.49 -6.74 9.32
C LYS A 28 -16.03 -6.85 9.44
N GLU A 29 -16.61 -6.29 10.50
CA GLU A 29 -18.06 -6.32 10.78
C GLU A 29 -18.80 -5.14 10.13
N ASP A 30 -18.07 -4.20 9.53
CA ASP A 30 -18.63 -3.08 8.80
C ASP A 30 -19.28 -3.58 7.49
N PRO A 31 -20.54 -3.20 7.20
CA PRO A 31 -21.21 -3.57 5.95
C PRO A 31 -20.47 -3.09 4.69
N TYR A 32 -19.58 -2.10 4.80
CA TYR A 32 -18.73 -1.60 3.71
C TYR A 32 -17.39 -2.33 3.59
N ALA A 33 -17.06 -3.29 4.46
CA ALA A 33 -15.78 -4.01 4.44
C ALA A 33 -15.51 -4.70 3.10
N GLU A 34 -16.54 -5.27 2.46
CA GLU A 34 -16.43 -5.90 1.13
C GLU A 34 -16.11 -4.86 0.04
N LYS A 35 -16.74 -3.68 0.10
CA LYS A 35 -16.48 -2.58 -0.83
C LYS A 35 -15.02 -2.12 -0.73
N TYR A 36 -14.52 -1.94 0.49
CA TYR A 36 -13.11 -1.58 0.70
C TYR A 36 -12.16 -2.66 0.19
N SER A 37 -12.49 -3.94 0.37
CA SER A 37 -11.68 -5.03 -0.19
C SER A 37 -11.60 -4.97 -1.72
N LYS A 38 -12.72 -4.73 -2.41
CA LYS A 38 -12.74 -4.57 -3.88
C LYS A 38 -11.93 -3.35 -4.33
N GLU A 39 -12.05 -2.22 -3.64
CA GLU A 39 -11.26 -1.02 -3.92
C GLU A 39 -9.76 -1.27 -3.71
N ALA A 40 -9.39 -2.00 -2.65
CA ALA A 40 -8.01 -2.38 -2.38
C ALA A 40 -7.39 -3.15 -3.55
N ILE A 41 -8.13 -4.13 -4.10
CA ILE A 41 -7.70 -4.93 -5.27
C ILE A 41 -7.52 -4.04 -6.51
N ASN A 42 -8.45 -3.11 -6.76
CA ASN A 42 -8.37 -2.21 -7.91
C ASN A 42 -7.09 -1.36 -7.88
N PHE A 43 -6.79 -0.74 -6.74
CA PHE A 43 -5.55 0.04 -6.58
C PHE A 43 -4.30 -0.82 -6.68
N PHE A 44 -4.34 -2.05 -6.15
CA PHE A 44 -3.22 -2.98 -6.25
C PHE A 44 -2.89 -3.37 -7.70
N ASN A 45 -3.94 -3.63 -8.50
CA ASN A 45 -3.78 -3.93 -9.91
C ASN A 45 -3.25 -2.72 -10.71
N LEU A 46 -3.61 -1.50 -10.32
CA LEU A 46 -3.01 -0.30 -10.91
C LEU A 46 -1.52 -0.17 -10.53
N ALA A 47 -1.16 -0.49 -9.29
CA ALA A 47 0.24 -0.50 -8.85
C ALA A 47 1.08 -1.50 -9.66
N LYS A 48 0.55 -2.71 -9.93
CA LYS A 48 1.18 -3.71 -10.80
C LYS A 48 1.51 -3.15 -12.19
N LYS A 49 0.58 -2.42 -12.81
CA LYS A 49 0.82 -1.80 -14.13
C LYS A 49 1.94 -0.75 -14.09
N VAL A 50 2.05 0.04 -13.02
CA VAL A 50 3.14 1.01 -12.87
C VAL A 50 4.48 0.29 -12.69
N LEU A 51 4.48 -0.81 -11.93
CA LEU A 51 5.65 -1.66 -11.70
C LEU A 51 6.20 -2.25 -13.01
N GLU A 52 5.35 -2.86 -13.84
CA GLU A 52 5.73 -3.51 -15.11
C GLU A 52 6.46 -2.55 -16.08
N ASN A 53 6.21 -1.25 -15.96
CA ASN A 53 6.80 -0.22 -16.82
C ASN A 53 8.15 0.31 -16.31
N GLY A 54 8.72 -0.26 -15.26
CA GLY A 54 9.96 0.20 -14.62
C GLY A 54 11.00 -0.89 -14.41
N ASN A 55 12.28 -0.50 -14.47
CA ASN A 55 13.38 -1.30 -13.97
C ASN A 55 13.77 -0.78 -12.57
N TRP A 56 13.60 -1.63 -11.56
CA TRP A 56 13.69 -1.28 -10.14
C TRP A 56 14.91 -1.95 -9.52
N ASN A 57 15.88 -1.15 -9.09
CA ASN A 57 17.05 -1.63 -8.38
C ASN A 57 16.81 -1.57 -6.86
N ASN A 58 17.76 -2.10 -6.08
CA ASN A 58 17.66 -2.12 -4.61
C ASN A 58 17.46 -0.73 -4.01
N TYR A 59 18.10 0.30 -4.58
CA TYR A 59 17.92 1.68 -4.11
C TYR A 59 16.49 2.19 -4.33
N ASP A 60 15.87 1.85 -5.45
CA ASP A 60 14.46 2.19 -5.69
C ASP A 60 13.54 1.42 -4.76
N LYS A 61 13.79 0.12 -4.56
CA LYS A 61 13.01 -0.74 -3.64
C LYS A 61 13.00 -0.16 -2.22
N ILE A 62 14.16 0.26 -1.71
CA ILE A 62 14.29 0.95 -0.42
C ILE A 62 13.43 2.21 -0.40
N LYS A 63 13.58 3.07 -1.41
CA LYS A 63 12.82 4.33 -1.49
C LYS A 63 11.31 4.11 -1.57
N ILE A 64 10.86 3.13 -2.34
CA ILE A 64 9.44 2.77 -2.44
C ILE A 64 8.92 2.37 -1.07
N LYS A 65 9.64 1.50 -0.34
CA LYS A 65 9.25 1.08 1.01
C LYS A 65 9.20 2.25 1.99
N GLU A 66 10.21 3.12 2.00
CA GLU A 66 10.25 4.30 2.88
C GLU A 66 9.11 5.29 2.58
N GLU A 67 8.89 5.62 1.30
CA GLU A 67 7.81 6.51 0.90
C GLU A 67 6.43 5.91 1.22
N LEU A 68 6.25 4.61 0.96
CA LEU A 68 5.03 3.88 1.26
C LEU A 68 4.73 3.91 2.76
N LYS A 69 5.69 3.52 3.60
CA LYS A 69 5.52 3.49 5.06
C LYS A 69 5.14 4.86 5.61
N LYS A 70 5.86 5.90 5.21
CA LYS A 70 5.57 7.28 5.64
C LYS A 70 4.17 7.73 5.22
N LYS A 71 3.81 7.53 3.95
CA LYS A 71 2.51 7.97 3.43
C LYS A 71 1.35 7.16 4.00
N LEU A 72 1.53 5.85 4.19
CA LEU A 72 0.50 4.97 4.75
C LEU A 72 0.23 5.29 6.22
N SER A 73 1.27 5.52 7.03
CA SER A 73 1.12 5.96 8.41
C SER A 73 0.27 7.23 8.50
N ASN A 74 0.63 8.25 7.71
CA ASN A 74 -0.10 9.53 7.66
C ASN A 74 -1.56 9.35 7.18
N GLU A 75 -1.82 8.41 6.28
CA GLU A 75 -3.17 8.12 5.78
C GLU A 75 -4.00 7.40 6.85
N LEU A 76 -3.43 6.43 7.57
CA LEU A 76 -4.09 5.71 8.65
C LEU A 76 -4.36 6.60 9.88
N GLU A 77 -3.48 7.56 10.17
CA GLU A 77 -3.68 8.57 11.21
C GLU A 77 -4.93 9.42 10.97
N LYS A 78 -5.19 9.80 9.71
CA LYS A 78 -6.39 10.58 9.31
C LYS A 78 -7.68 9.78 9.39
N ARG A 79 -7.60 8.45 9.44
CA ARG A 79 -8.74 7.53 9.49
C ARG A 79 -9.02 7.15 10.93
N ASP A 80 -9.47 8.12 11.71
CA ASP A 80 -9.81 7.98 13.14
C ASP A 80 -10.89 6.92 13.41
N PHE A 81 -11.80 6.71 12.45
CA PHE A 81 -12.84 5.67 12.48
C PHE A 81 -12.32 4.23 12.36
N LEU A 82 -11.06 4.03 11.98
CA LEU A 82 -10.43 2.71 11.98
C LEU A 82 -9.85 2.38 13.35
N ASP A 83 -10.08 1.15 13.80
CA ASP A 83 -9.48 0.57 15.00
C ASP A 83 -7.95 0.78 15.05
N LYS A 84 -7.41 1.05 16.25
CA LYS A 84 -5.99 1.31 16.48
C LYS A 84 -5.08 0.17 16.02
N ARG A 85 -5.59 -1.07 15.95
CA ARG A 85 -4.91 -2.24 15.38
C ARG A 85 -4.43 -2.02 13.93
N LYS A 86 -4.92 -0.99 13.24
CA LYS A 86 -4.43 -0.57 11.92
C LYS A 86 -2.92 -0.34 11.86
N PHE A 87 -2.32 0.15 12.95
CA PHE A 87 -0.86 0.37 13.01
C PHE A 87 -0.11 -0.92 13.33
N ASP A 88 -0.70 -1.81 14.13
CA ASP A 88 -0.10 -3.10 14.50
C ASP A 88 0.12 -4.00 13.27
N ILE A 89 -0.81 -3.97 12.31
CA ILE A 89 -0.74 -4.78 11.09
C ILE A 89 -0.10 -4.04 9.91
N MET A 90 0.23 -2.75 10.05
CA MET A 90 0.67 -1.92 8.93
C MET A 90 1.96 -2.44 8.28
N ASP A 91 2.98 -2.72 9.09
CA ASP A 91 4.29 -3.17 8.58
C ASP A 91 4.19 -4.56 7.93
N GLU A 92 3.41 -5.47 8.52
CA GLU A 92 3.15 -6.79 7.96
C GLU A 92 2.46 -6.71 6.59
N GLU A 93 1.45 -5.85 6.46
CA GLU A 93 0.72 -5.69 5.20
C GLU A 93 1.55 -4.97 4.13
N ILE A 94 2.43 -4.05 4.52
CA ILE A 94 3.44 -3.48 3.61
C ILE A 94 4.35 -4.59 3.08
N ASP A 95 4.92 -5.42 3.96
CA ASP A 95 5.88 -6.44 3.56
C ASP A 95 5.23 -7.52 2.67
N LYS A 96 3.99 -7.92 2.96
CA LYS A 96 3.21 -8.79 2.07
C LYS A 96 3.02 -8.19 0.68
N ALA A 97 2.61 -6.92 0.61
CA ALA A 97 2.39 -6.24 -0.66
C ALA A 97 3.69 -6.08 -1.47
N LEU A 98 4.79 -5.70 -0.82
CA LEU A 98 6.08 -5.57 -1.49
C LEU A 98 6.61 -6.92 -1.97
N LYS A 99 6.42 -7.99 -1.19
CA LYS A 99 6.78 -9.35 -1.60
C LYS A 99 5.97 -9.83 -2.81
N GLU A 100 4.66 -9.57 -2.84
CA GLU A 100 3.81 -9.92 -3.99
C GLU A 100 4.23 -9.16 -5.27
N LEU A 101 4.83 -7.98 -5.12
CA LEU A 101 5.33 -7.16 -6.22
C LEU A 101 6.83 -7.36 -6.53
N ASP A 102 7.51 -8.31 -5.89
CA ASP A 102 8.97 -8.50 -6.02
C ASP A 102 9.77 -7.19 -5.75
N LEU A 103 9.28 -6.40 -4.79
CA LEU A 103 9.88 -5.15 -4.33
C LEU A 103 10.51 -5.28 -2.94
N ASN A 104 10.45 -6.46 -2.31
CA ASN A 104 11.22 -6.72 -1.10
C ASN A 104 12.72 -6.76 -1.44
N LEU A 105 13.53 -6.42 -0.44
CA LEU A 105 14.94 -6.78 -0.43
C LEU A 105 15.00 -8.22 0.08
N ASP A 106 15.74 -9.08 -0.62
CA ASP A 106 16.09 -10.41 -0.13
C ASP A 106 16.98 -10.33 1.12
#